data_AF-T0RGV4-F1
#
_entry.id   AF-T0RGV4-F1
#
_cell.length_a   1.000
_cell.length_b   1.000
_cell.length_c   1.000
_cell.angle_alpha   90.00
_cell.angle_beta   90.00
_cell.angle_gamma   90.00
#
_symmetry.space_group_name_H-M   'P 1'
#
loop_
_entity.id
_entity.type
_entity.pdbx_description
1 polymer ?
#
loop_
_entity_poly.entity_id
_entity_poly.type
_entity_poly.pdbx_seq_one_letter_code
_entity_poly.pdbx_strand_id
1 'polypeptide(L)'
;MKTEINKQPSKLLKPIAAIKEVFFAFDRKVDGALVFFFKHYGKTKFMVAMSKKVQYLGIEKLWDKGPKAFIYFFLFYLIRDTILYIVIPIIFAKATTS
;
A
#
# COMPACT_ATOMS: atom_id res chain seq x y z
N MET A 1 -38.54 19.56 -32.03
CA MET A 1 -37.09 19.79 -32.23
C MET A 1 -36.39 19.42 -30.92
N LYS A 2 -35.82 18.21 -30.83
CA LYS A 2 -35.20 17.71 -29.59
C LYS A 2 -33.78 18.28 -29.50
N THR A 3 -33.53 19.01 -28.43
CA THR A 3 -32.25 19.64 -28.08
C THR A 3 -31.16 18.57 -27.96
N GLU A 4 -30.14 18.66 -28.79
CA GLU A 4 -28.95 17.81 -28.69
C GLU A 4 -28.20 18.14 -27.39
N ILE A 5 -28.21 17.20 -26.44
CA ILE A 5 -27.32 17.23 -25.28
C ILE A 5 -25.92 16.87 -25.79
N ASN A 6 -25.14 17.89 -26.13
CA ASN A 6 -23.71 17.79 -26.41
C ASN A 6 -22.97 17.33 -25.13
N LYS A 7 -22.83 16.02 -24.96
CA LYS A 7 -21.93 15.42 -23.97
C LYS A 7 -20.47 15.58 -24.44
N GLN A 8 -19.85 16.71 -24.12
CA GLN A 8 -18.40 16.72 -23.97
C GLN A 8 -18.02 16.26 -22.56
N PRO A 9 -17.48 15.04 -22.42
CA PRO A 9 -16.31 14.91 -21.55
C PRO A 9 -15.38 13.80 -22.07
N SER A 10 -14.53 14.07 -23.07
CA SER A 10 -13.66 13.00 -23.61
C SER A 10 -12.19 13.36 -23.81
N LYS A 11 -11.78 14.61 -23.58
CA LYS A 11 -10.37 15.00 -23.72
C LYS A 11 -9.61 15.10 -22.39
N LEU A 12 -10.29 15.36 -21.26
CA LEU A 12 -9.66 15.50 -19.94
C LEU A 12 -9.43 14.17 -19.18
N LEU A 13 -10.03 13.06 -19.64
CA LEU A 13 -9.94 11.75 -18.98
C LEU A 13 -8.76 10.87 -19.45
N LYS A 14 -8.11 11.22 -20.56
CA LYS A 14 -7.01 10.44 -21.14
C LYS A 14 -5.79 10.30 -20.21
N PRO A 15 -5.26 11.37 -19.58
CA PRO A 15 -4.08 11.23 -18.73
C PRO A 15 -4.37 10.43 -17.46
N ILE A 16 -5.56 10.61 -16.86
CA ILE A 16 -5.99 9.86 -15.68
C ILE A 16 -6.16 8.37 -16.01
N ALA A 17 -6.74 8.06 -17.18
CA ALA A 17 -6.90 6.69 -17.64
C ALA A 17 -5.54 6.00 -17.86
N ALA A 18 -4.57 6.69 -18.47
CA ALA A 18 -3.23 6.14 -18.70
C ALA A 18 -2.49 5.85 -17.38
N ILE A 19 -2.55 6.77 -16.39
CA ILE A 19 -1.95 6.55 -15.07
C ILE A 19 -2.62 5.36 -14.37
N LYS A 20 -3.95 5.25 -14.47
CA LYS A 20 -4.72 4.15 -13.89
C LYS A 20 -4.28 2.81 -14.48
N GLU A 21 -4.10 2.70 -15.79
CA GLU A 21 -3.65 1.46 -16.43
C GLU A 21 -2.23 1.05 -16.01
N VAL A 22 -1.30 2.01 -15.94
CA VAL A 22 0.08 1.76 -15.46
C VAL A 22 0.06 1.30 -14.00
N PHE A 23 -0.77 1.93 -13.16
CA PHE A 23 -0.94 1.54 -11.76
C PHE A 23 -1.50 0.10 -11.64
N PHE A 24 -2.53 -0.26 -12.41
CA PHE A 24 -3.09 -1.62 -12.38
C PHE A 24 -2.17 -2.67 -13.00
N ALA A 25 -1.36 -2.31 -14.00
CA ALA A 25 -0.34 -3.19 -14.54
C ALA A 25 0.77 -3.45 -13.51
N PHE A 26 1.18 -2.41 -12.79
CA PHE A 26 2.15 -2.52 -11.70
C PHE A 26 1.60 -3.31 -10.51
N ASP A 27 0.38 -3.01 -10.05
CA ASP A 27 -0.28 -3.74 -8.96
C ASP A 27 -0.46 -5.22 -9.30
N ARG A 28 -0.78 -5.56 -10.55
CA ARG A 28 -0.78 -6.96 -11.02
C ARG A 28 0.59 -7.61 -10.97
N LYS A 29 1.67 -6.87 -11.28
CA LYS A 29 3.05 -7.38 -11.23
C LYS A 29 3.51 -7.66 -9.79
N VAL A 30 2.90 -7.02 -8.80
CA VAL A 30 3.16 -7.25 -7.37
C VAL A 30 2.02 -8.01 -6.68
N ASP A 31 1.26 -8.83 -7.41
CA ASP A 31 0.19 -9.69 -6.88
C ASP A 31 -0.89 -8.97 -6.04
N GLY A 32 -1.19 -7.72 -6.39
CA GLY A 32 -2.13 -6.87 -5.64
C GLY A 32 -1.61 -6.46 -4.26
N ALA A 33 -0.29 -6.56 -4.02
CA ALA A 33 0.31 -6.26 -2.72
C ALA A 33 0.13 -4.79 -2.33
N LEU A 34 0.09 -3.86 -3.29
CA LEU A 34 -0.10 -2.43 -3.00
C LEU A 34 -1.55 -2.14 -2.62
N VAL A 35 -2.52 -2.61 -3.40
CA VAL A 35 -3.94 -2.47 -3.04
C VAL A 35 -4.20 -3.12 -1.68
N PHE A 36 -3.63 -4.29 -1.42
CA PHE A 36 -3.73 -4.95 -0.11
C PHE A 36 -3.10 -4.09 1.01
N PHE A 37 -1.90 -3.54 0.78
CA PHE A 37 -1.17 -2.71 1.72
C PHE A 37 -1.96 -1.45 2.09
N PHE A 38 -2.49 -0.70 1.12
CA PHE A 38 -3.33 0.46 1.38
C PHE A 38 -4.62 0.09 2.10
N LYS A 39 -5.30 -0.98 1.67
CA LYS A 39 -6.53 -1.47 2.32
C LYS A 39 -6.31 -1.93 3.77
N HIS A 40 -5.11 -2.40 4.10
CA HIS A 40 -4.73 -2.87 5.43
C HIS A 40 -3.81 -1.90 6.17
N TYR A 41 -3.85 -0.60 5.83
CA TYR A 41 -3.12 0.46 6.54
C TYR A 41 -1.61 0.18 6.68
N GLY A 42 -0.98 -0.20 5.58
CA GLY A 42 0.45 -0.48 5.54
C GLY A 42 0.86 -1.87 6.02
N LYS A 43 -0.08 -2.82 6.15
CA LYS A 43 0.23 -4.21 6.50
C LYS A 43 0.27 -5.09 5.26
N THR A 44 1.33 -5.88 5.12
CA THR A 44 1.43 -6.92 4.08
C THR A 44 0.79 -8.23 4.55
N LYS A 45 0.40 -9.10 3.61
CA LYS A 45 -0.13 -10.45 3.93
C LYS A 45 0.83 -11.24 4.83
N PHE A 46 2.13 -11.13 4.55
CA PHE A 46 3.20 -11.70 5.37
C PHE A 46 3.18 -11.16 6.80
N MET A 47 3.14 -9.83 6.98
CA MET A 47 3.06 -9.23 8.31
C MET A 47 1.82 -9.68 9.08
N VAL A 48 0.67 -9.80 8.42
CA VAL A 48 -0.57 -10.25 9.07
C VAL A 48 -0.42 -11.70 9.56
N ALA A 49 0.05 -12.60 8.69
CA ALA A 49 0.27 -14.00 9.06
C ALA A 49 1.30 -14.15 10.20
N MET A 50 2.38 -13.38 10.12
CA MET A 50 3.47 -13.46 11.09
C MET A 50 3.12 -12.78 12.42
N SER A 51 2.35 -11.69 12.41
CA SER A 51 1.83 -11.05 13.63
C SER A 51 0.93 -12.02 14.40
N LYS A 52 0.09 -12.81 13.70
CA LYS A 52 -0.71 -13.87 14.34
C LYS A 52 0.17 -14.95 14.96
N LYS A 53 1.25 -15.34 14.29
CA LYS A 53 2.22 -16.30 14.84
C LYS A 53 2.96 -15.75 16.05
N VAL A 54 3.33 -14.47 16.06
CA VAL A 54 3.93 -13.78 17.21
C VAL A 54 2.96 -13.78 18.40
N GLN A 55 1.68 -13.46 18.16
CA GLN A 55 0.67 -13.43 19.23
C GLN A 55 0.46 -14.80 19.88
N TYR A 56 0.55 -15.88 19.09
CA TYR A 56 0.36 -17.23 19.60
C TYR A 56 1.62 -17.84 20.24
N LEU A 57 2.79 -17.63 19.64
CA LEU A 57 4.05 -18.27 20.06
C LEU A 57 4.90 -17.39 20.99
N GLY A 58 4.69 -16.08 20.99
CA GLY A 58 5.64 -15.11 21.54
C GLY A 58 6.79 -14.82 20.57
N ILE A 59 7.51 -13.72 20.82
CA ILE A 59 8.65 -13.28 20.01
C ILE A 59 9.82 -14.28 20.09
N GLU A 60 10.09 -14.78 21.29
CA GLU A 60 11.21 -15.68 21.58
C GLU A 60 11.10 -16.99 20.81
N LYS A 61 9.96 -17.68 20.91
CA LYS A 61 9.74 -18.95 20.20
C LYS A 61 9.59 -18.77 18.69
N LEU A 62 9.32 -17.55 18.22
CA LEU A 62 9.30 -17.25 16.79
C LEU A 62 10.73 -17.17 16.22
N TRP A 63 11.65 -16.57 16.99
CA TRP A 63 13.07 -16.54 16.67
C TRP A 63 13.61 -17.97 16.55
N ASP A 64 13.30 -18.83 17.52
CA ASP A 64 13.77 -20.22 17.56
C ASP A 64 13.28 -21.07 16.37
N LYS A 65 12.09 -20.77 15.83
CA LYS A 65 11.55 -21.50 14.67
C LYS A 65 12.08 -21.01 13.33
N GLY A 66 12.60 -19.78 13.26
CA GLY A 66 12.89 -19.16 11.98
C GLY A 66 13.49 -17.78 12.12
N PRO A 67 14.79 -17.67 12.44
CA PRO A 67 15.45 -16.38 12.63
C PRO A 67 15.43 -15.54 11.34
N LYS A 68 15.52 -16.17 10.16
CA LYS A 68 15.37 -15.47 8.87
C LYS A 68 13.98 -14.84 8.73
N ALA A 69 12.91 -15.58 9.03
CA ALA A 69 11.54 -15.07 8.91
C ALA A 69 11.24 -13.99 9.97
N PHE A 70 11.84 -14.10 11.15
CA PHE A 70 11.80 -13.06 12.18
C PHE A 70 12.49 -11.77 11.71
N ILE A 71 13.70 -11.86 11.13
CA ILE A 71 14.41 -10.70 10.58
C ILE A 71 13.59 -10.04 9.48
N TYR A 72 13.04 -10.81 8.54
CA TYR A 72 12.14 -10.26 7.52
C TYR A 72 10.92 -9.58 8.14
N PHE A 73 10.29 -10.19 9.15
CA PHE A 73 9.17 -9.59 9.87
C PHE A 73 9.54 -8.25 10.51
N PHE A 74 10.72 -8.19 11.13
CA PHE A 74 11.23 -6.97 11.73
C PHE A 74 11.53 -5.89 10.68
N LEU A 75 12.21 -6.23 9.57
CA LEU A 75 12.44 -5.30 8.46
C LEU A 75 11.13 -4.79 7.85
N PHE A 76 10.12 -5.64 7.70
CA PHE A 76 8.80 -5.21 7.22
C PHE A 76 8.12 -4.24 8.19
N TYR A 77 8.25 -4.46 9.50
CA TYR A 77 7.78 -3.52 10.54
C TYR A 77 8.49 -2.17 10.42
N LEU A 78 9.82 -2.18 10.24
CA LEU A 78 10.62 -0.97 10.10
C LEU A 78 10.26 -0.19 8.84
N ILE A 79 10.12 -0.86 7.69
CA ILE A 79 9.72 -0.22 6.43
C ILE A 79 8.32 0.37 6.55
N ARG A 80 7.35 -0.34 7.15
CA ARG A 80 5.99 0.20 7.36
C ARG A 80 6.04 1.47 8.21
N ASP A 81 6.72 1.44 9.35
CA ASP A 81 6.86 2.61 10.21
C ASP A 81 7.58 3.75 9.47
N THR A 82 8.61 3.44 8.69
CA THR A 82 9.30 4.43 7.86
C THR A 82 8.37 5.05 6.82
N ILE A 83 7.57 4.25 6.10
CA ILE A 83 6.60 4.75 5.13
C ILE A 83 5.52 5.59 5.84
N LEU A 84 4.94 5.10 6.94
CA LEU A 84 3.91 5.86 7.65
C LEU A 84 4.48 7.17 8.22
N TYR A 85 5.57 7.11 8.97
CA TYR A 85 6.09 8.27 9.70
C TYR A 85 6.92 9.22 8.85
N ILE A 86 7.40 8.84 7.65
CA ILE A 86 8.06 9.78 6.73
C ILE A 86 7.09 10.32 5.69
N VAL A 87 6.27 9.47 5.07
CA VAL A 87 5.38 9.92 3.98
C VAL A 87 4.25 10.78 4.53
N ILE A 88 3.67 10.44 5.69
CA ILE A 88 2.56 11.21 6.26
C ILE A 88 3.00 12.65 6.59
N PRO A 89 4.08 12.91 7.35
CA PRO A 89 4.51 14.28 7.63
C PRO A 89 4.90 15.07 6.39
N ILE A 90 5.50 14.45 5.38
CA ILE A 90 5.82 15.12 4.11
C ILE A 90 4.54 15.57 3.40
N ILE A 91 3.52 14.72 3.35
CA ILE A 91 2.23 15.07 2.74
C ILE A 91 1.58 16.22 3.52
N PHE A 92 1.55 16.15 4.85
CA PHE A 92 1.00 17.22 5.68
C PHE A 92 1.78 18.54 5.55
N ALA A 93 3.11 18.50 5.61
CA ALA A 93 3.95 19.68 5.42
C ALA A 93 3.68 20.36 4.07
N LYS A 94 3.57 19.57 2.99
CA LYS A 94 3.22 20.10 1.67
C LYS A 94 1.80 20.65 1.59
N ALA A 95 0.84 20.06 2.31
CA ALA A 95 -0.53 20.53 2.33
C ALA A 95 -0.69 21.85 3.12
N THR A 96 0.09 22.03 4.19
CA THR A 96 0.01 23.20 5.08
C THR A 96 0.89 24.37 4.63
N THR A 97 1.87 24.15 3.74
CA THR A 97 2.71 25.24 3.16
C THR A 97 2.00 25.95 1.98
N SER A 98 0.67 26.08 2.04
CA SER A 98 -0.11 26.93 1.10
C SER A 98 -0.14 28.37 1.58
#